data_AF-A0A7S2ACD0-F1
#
_entry.id   AF-A0A7S2ACD0-F1
#
_cell.length_a   1.000
_cell.length_b   1.000
_cell.length_c   1.000
_cell.angle_alpha   90.00
_cell.angle_beta   90.00
_cell.angle_gamma   90.00
#
_symmetry.space_group_name_H-M   'P 1'
#
loop_
_entity.id
_entity.type
_entity.pdbx_description
1 polymer ?
#
loop_
_entity_poly.entity_id
_entity_poly.type
_entity_poly.pdbx_seq_one_letter_code
_entity_poly.pdbx_strand_id
1 'polypeptide(L)'
;GDAEDTLNFKDALLHWARKQTQGYEGVELKGWKSFKDGLALCALIHKHRPQLIGDWDSLDHSNAPSVAFAAAEKYFGLEQYLEPGDLAKMDEMSTVVYVSEYYYGIYEQRKLDLAAKKIGKVIQLTITNDALREK
;
A
#
# COMPACT_ATOMS: atom_id res chain seq x y z
N GLY A 1 5.86 -20.69 21.42
CA GLY A 1 6.98 -20.16 20.63
C GLY A 1 6.44 -19.73 19.29
N ASP A 2 6.71 -20.47 18.23
CA ASP A 2 6.49 -20.00 16.85
C ASP A 2 5.02 -19.74 16.46
N ALA A 3 4.07 -20.50 16.99
CA ALA A 3 2.65 -20.31 16.69
C ALA A 3 2.07 -19.02 17.30
N GLU A 4 2.55 -18.62 18.48
CA GLU A 4 2.12 -17.41 19.18
C GLU A 4 2.69 -16.15 18.52
N ASP A 5 3.97 -16.20 18.14
CA ASP A 5 4.63 -15.12 17.40
C ASP A 5 4.01 -14.90 16.01
N THR A 6 3.65 -15.99 15.33
CA THR A 6 2.94 -15.92 14.04
C THR A 6 1.55 -15.30 14.17
N LEU A 7 0.82 -15.62 15.24
CA LEU A 7 -0.49 -15.04 15.52
C LEU A 7 -0.39 -13.53 15.77
N ASN A 8 0.60 -13.12 16.56
CA ASN A 8 0.87 -11.70 16.85
C ASN A 8 1.25 -10.91 15.60
N PHE A 9 2.08 -11.48 14.71
CA PHE A 9 2.43 -10.86 13.43
C PHE A 9 1.21 -10.63 12.54
N LYS A 10 0.35 -11.65 12.39
CA LYS A 10 -0.89 -11.54 11.63
C LYS A 10 -1.78 -10.42 12.18
N ASP A 11 -2.01 -10.42 13.48
CA ASP A 11 -2.89 -9.43 14.10
C ASP A 11 -2.35 -8.00 13.95
N ALA A 12 -1.02 -7.83 14.08
CA ALA A 12 -0.36 -6.55 13.84
C ALA A 12 -0.51 -6.08 12.37
N LEU A 13 -0.31 -6.97 11.40
CA LEU A 13 -0.43 -6.66 9.98
C LEU A 13 -1.88 -6.31 9.61
N LEU A 14 -2.86 -7.06 10.12
CA LEU A 14 -4.28 -6.77 9.90
C LEU A 14 -4.69 -5.44 10.56
N HIS A 15 -4.18 -5.15 11.75
CA HIS A 15 -4.38 -3.88 12.41
C HIS A 15 -3.80 -2.71 11.60
N TRP A 16 -2.59 -2.86 11.08
CA TRP A 16 -2.00 -1.87 10.18
C TRP A 16 -2.89 -1.63 8.95
N ALA A 17 -3.36 -2.69 8.30
CA ALA A 17 -4.20 -2.58 7.11
C ALA A 17 -5.52 -1.85 7.42
N ARG A 18 -6.17 -2.16 8.56
CA ARG A 18 -7.37 -1.43 9.04
C ARG A 18 -7.11 0.06 9.19
N LYS A 19 -5.96 0.43 9.76
CA LYS A 19 -5.59 1.83 9.93
C LYS A 19 -5.36 2.55 8.60
N GLN A 20 -4.79 1.88 7.61
CA GLN A 20 -4.57 2.48 6.28
C GLN A 20 -5.88 2.66 5.50
N THR A 21 -6.79 1.70 5.64
CA THR A 21 -8.07 1.62 4.91
C THR A 21 -9.23 2.34 5.62
N GLN A 22 -8.98 2.97 6.76
CA GLN A 22 -10.01 3.73 7.47
C GLN A 22 -10.49 4.92 6.62
N GLY A 23 -11.82 5.01 6.44
CA GLY A 23 -12.50 6.08 5.71
C GLY A 23 -12.76 5.78 4.23
N TYR A 24 -12.40 4.60 3.73
CA TYR A 24 -12.77 4.15 2.39
C TYR A 24 -14.15 3.51 2.39
N GLU A 25 -15.03 4.01 1.53
CA GLU A 25 -16.36 3.42 1.34
C GLU A 25 -16.23 2.03 0.71
N GLY A 26 -17.07 1.09 1.18
CA GLY A 26 -17.05 -0.30 0.72
C GLY A 26 -15.91 -1.16 1.28
N VAL A 27 -14.99 -0.60 2.09
CA VAL A 27 -13.87 -1.35 2.67
C VAL A 27 -14.04 -1.53 4.17
N GLU A 28 -14.44 -2.73 4.59
CA GLU A 28 -14.51 -3.13 6.00
C GLU A 28 -13.69 -4.41 6.25
N LEU A 29 -12.50 -4.23 6.84
CA LEU A 29 -11.58 -5.35 7.12
C LEU A 29 -11.99 -6.16 8.36
N LYS A 30 -12.88 -7.14 8.17
CA LYS A 30 -13.30 -8.09 9.21
C LYS A 30 -12.26 -9.19 9.46
N GLY A 31 -11.43 -9.50 8.47
CA GLY A 31 -10.35 -10.46 8.55
C GLY A 31 -9.59 -10.57 7.23
N TRP A 32 -8.79 -11.62 7.08
CA TRP A 32 -8.00 -11.86 5.85
C TRP A 32 -8.85 -12.09 4.59
N LYS A 33 -10.07 -12.60 4.75
CA LYS A 33 -10.98 -12.79 3.59
C LYS A 33 -11.42 -11.46 2.95
N SER A 34 -11.32 -10.34 3.67
CA SER A 34 -11.67 -9.01 3.16
C SER A 34 -10.68 -8.45 2.12
N PHE A 35 -9.58 -9.15 1.82
CA PHE A 35 -8.66 -8.76 0.76
C PHE A 35 -8.97 -9.43 -0.59
N LYS A 36 -9.87 -10.41 -0.58
CA LYS A 36 -10.15 -11.27 -1.75
C LYS A 36 -10.89 -10.58 -2.89
N ASP A 37 -11.61 -9.50 -2.57
CA ASP A 37 -12.33 -8.66 -3.52
C ASP A 37 -11.44 -7.57 -4.16
N GLY A 38 -10.18 -7.45 -3.73
CA GLY A 38 -9.22 -6.46 -4.23
C GLY A 38 -9.44 -5.04 -3.72
N LEU A 39 -10.61 -4.68 -3.18
CA LEU A 39 -10.90 -3.31 -2.74
C LEU A 39 -9.99 -2.88 -1.59
N ALA A 40 -9.74 -3.76 -0.64
CA ALA A 40 -8.79 -3.49 0.44
C ALA A 40 -7.38 -3.20 -0.09
N LEU A 41 -6.93 -3.93 -1.12
CA LEU A 41 -5.60 -3.73 -1.73
C LEU A 41 -5.53 -2.40 -2.47
N CYS A 42 -6.59 -2.03 -3.21
CA CYS A 42 -6.72 -0.71 -3.81
C CYS A 42 -6.63 0.40 -2.76
N ALA A 43 -7.34 0.26 -1.63
CA ALA A 43 -7.34 1.26 -0.56
C ALA A 43 -5.95 1.47 0.06
N LEU A 44 -5.19 0.38 0.26
CA LEU A 44 -3.81 0.45 0.75
C LEU A 44 -2.93 1.31 -0.16
N ILE A 45 -3.04 1.14 -1.48
CA ILE A 45 -2.24 1.91 -2.45
C ILE A 45 -2.77 3.34 -2.57
N HIS A 46 -4.10 3.52 -2.73
CA HIS A 46 -4.72 4.84 -2.89
C HIS A 46 -4.37 5.78 -1.72
N LYS A 47 -4.21 5.25 -0.51
CA LYS A 47 -3.81 6.04 0.68
C LYS A 47 -2.46 6.74 0.52
N HIS A 48 -1.54 6.14 -0.24
CA HIS A 48 -0.18 6.63 -0.42
C HIS A 48 0.10 7.21 -1.81
N ARG A 49 -0.64 6.73 -2.81
CA ARG A 49 -0.54 7.10 -4.23
C ARG A 49 -1.93 7.06 -4.89
N PRO A 50 -2.80 8.04 -4.58
CA PRO A 50 -4.15 8.09 -5.14
C PRO A 50 -4.16 8.09 -6.68
N GLN A 51 -3.15 8.72 -7.29
CA GLN A 51 -3.02 8.81 -8.75
C GLN A 51 -2.85 7.47 -9.48
N LEU A 52 -2.48 6.39 -8.78
CA LEU A 52 -2.31 5.06 -9.38
C LEU A 52 -3.61 4.26 -9.43
N ILE A 53 -4.55 4.58 -8.55
CA ILE A 53 -5.85 3.93 -8.47
C ILE A 53 -6.90 4.77 -9.24
N GLY A 54 -6.78 6.09 -9.21
CA GLY A 54 -7.68 7.00 -9.92
C GLY A 54 -8.93 7.31 -9.10
N ASP A 55 -10.09 7.28 -9.75
CA ASP A 55 -11.38 7.56 -9.11
C ASP A 55 -11.85 6.35 -8.30
N TRP A 56 -12.01 6.53 -6.99
CA TRP A 56 -12.40 5.47 -6.07
C TRP A 56 -13.80 4.92 -6.37
N ASP A 57 -14.72 5.79 -6.76
CA ASP A 57 -16.13 5.43 -6.97
C ASP A 57 -16.33 4.59 -8.25
N SER A 58 -15.30 4.51 -9.10
CA SER A 58 -15.27 3.66 -10.28
C SER A 58 -14.87 2.20 -10.00
N LEU A 59 -14.42 1.91 -8.78
CA LEU A 59 -13.98 0.57 -8.38
C LEU A 59 -15.16 -0.31 -7.98
N ASP A 60 -15.12 -1.55 -8.44
CA ASP A 60 -16.04 -2.61 -8.06
C ASP A 60 -15.29 -3.92 -7.80
N HIS A 61 -16.01 -4.95 -7.35
CA HIS A 61 -15.44 -6.24 -7.01
C HIS A 61 -14.90 -7.00 -8.24
N SER A 62 -15.25 -6.58 -9.46
CA SER A 62 -14.82 -7.21 -10.71
C SER A 62 -13.51 -6.62 -11.24
N ASN A 63 -13.29 -5.32 -11.05
CA ASN A 63 -12.12 -4.61 -11.57
C ASN A 63 -11.04 -4.35 -10.50
N ALA A 64 -11.40 -4.30 -9.22
CA ALA A 64 -10.49 -3.93 -8.14
C ALA A 64 -9.23 -4.81 -8.05
N PRO A 65 -9.29 -6.16 -8.18
CA PRO A 65 -8.09 -6.98 -8.15
C PRO A 65 -7.09 -6.61 -9.26
N SER A 66 -7.58 -6.44 -10.49
CA SER A 66 -6.75 -6.05 -11.64
C SER A 66 -6.11 -4.68 -11.46
N VAL A 67 -6.89 -3.71 -10.96
CA VAL A 67 -6.40 -2.34 -10.69
C VAL A 67 -5.36 -2.35 -9.57
N ALA A 68 -5.60 -3.10 -8.48
CA ALA A 68 -4.65 -3.24 -7.38
C ALA A 68 -3.31 -3.80 -7.85
N PHE A 69 -3.33 -4.85 -8.69
CA PHE A 69 -2.12 -5.52 -9.15
C PHE A 69 -1.29 -4.61 -10.05
N ALA A 70 -1.94 -3.96 -11.03
CA ALA A 70 -1.27 -2.99 -11.90
C ALA A 70 -0.70 -1.79 -11.11
N ALA A 71 -1.44 -1.31 -10.11
CA ALA A 71 -0.96 -0.23 -9.26
C ALA A 71 0.20 -0.65 -8.36
N ALA A 72 0.21 -1.88 -7.83
CA ALA A 72 1.28 -2.42 -6.99
C ALA A 72 2.59 -2.56 -7.78
N GLU A 73 2.52 -3.15 -8.98
CA GLU A 73 3.65 -3.27 -9.90
C GLU A 73 4.24 -1.89 -10.21
N LYS A 74 3.39 -0.92 -10.56
CA LYS A 74 3.84 0.44 -10.87
C LYS A 74 4.39 1.20 -9.66
N TYR A 75 3.86 0.97 -8.46
CA TYR A 75 4.24 1.73 -7.28
C TYR A 75 5.54 1.22 -6.65
N PHE A 76 5.62 -0.09 -6.39
CA PHE A 76 6.73 -0.70 -5.67
C PHE A 76 7.31 -1.93 -6.35
N GLY A 77 6.97 -2.18 -7.62
CA GLY A 77 7.62 -3.22 -8.42
C GLY A 77 7.24 -4.64 -8.01
N LEU A 78 6.05 -4.83 -7.44
CA LEU A 78 5.59 -6.17 -7.09
C LEU A 78 5.37 -7.00 -8.36
N GLU A 79 6.11 -8.10 -8.50
CA GLU A 79 5.97 -9.01 -9.63
C GLU A 79 4.57 -9.62 -9.63
N GLN A 80 3.90 -9.59 -10.79
CA GLN A 80 2.56 -10.16 -10.93
C GLN A 80 2.64 -11.67 -11.15
N TYR A 81 2.72 -12.42 -10.06
CA TYR A 81 2.68 -13.89 -10.08
C TYR A 81 1.28 -14.48 -9.85
N LEU A 82 0.28 -13.62 -9.60
CA LEU A 82 -1.12 -14.00 -9.38
C LEU A 82 -1.99 -13.40 -10.48
N GLU A 83 -2.95 -14.19 -10.98
CA GLU A 83 -4.02 -13.64 -11.80
C GLU A 83 -5.11 -13.00 -10.93
N PRO A 84 -5.81 -11.94 -11.39
CA PRO A 84 -6.88 -11.28 -10.63
C PRO A 84 -7.95 -12.25 -10.09
N GLY A 85 -8.29 -13.29 -10.85
CA GLY A 85 -9.27 -14.31 -10.45
C GLY A 85 -8.78 -15.30 -9.39
N ASP A 86 -7.46 -15.40 -9.18
CA ASP A 86 -6.87 -16.30 -8.18
C ASP A 86 -6.84 -15.69 -6.78
N LEU A 87 -6.89 -14.35 -6.69
CA LEU A 87 -7.00 -13.64 -5.41
C LEU A 87 -8.17 -14.16 -4.55
N ALA A 88 -9.32 -14.44 -5.18
CA ALA A 88 -10.48 -14.98 -4.49
C ALA A 88 -10.27 -16.39 -3.91
N LYS A 89 -9.37 -17.17 -4.51
CA LYS A 89 -9.11 -18.58 -4.16
C LYS A 89 -8.03 -18.74 -3.09
N MET A 90 -7.25 -17.70 -2.81
CA MET A 90 -6.15 -17.75 -1.85
C MET A 90 -6.62 -18.21 -0.46
N ASP A 91 -5.82 -19.03 0.20
CA ASP A 91 -6.03 -19.35 1.60
C ASP A 91 -5.52 -18.19 2.49
N GLU A 92 -5.78 -18.29 3.79
CA GLU A 92 -5.44 -17.24 4.73
C GLU A 92 -3.93 -16.96 4.77
N MET A 93 -3.09 -18.00 4.79
CA MET A 93 -1.65 -17.82 4.89
C MET A 93 -1.08 -17.16 3.64
N SER A 94 -1.52 -17.58 2.45
CA SER A 94 -1.11 -16.92 1.21
C SER A 94 -1.56 -15.47 1.18
N THR A 95 -2.77 -15.16 1.68
CA THR A 95 -3.25 -13.77 1.79
C THR A 95 -2.36 -12.94 2.73
N VAL A 96 -1.97 -13.50 3.87
CA VAL A 96 -1.08 -12.85 4.84
C VAL A 96 0.27 -12.53 4.20
N VAL A 97 0.87 -13.51 3.51
CA VAL A 97 2.15 -13.33 2.81
C VAL A 97 2.02 -12.23 1.76
N TYR A 98 0.98 -12.28 0.93
CA TYR A 98 0.76 -11.28 -0.12
C TYR A 98 0.57 -9.85 0.44
N VAL A 99 -0.25 -9.70 1.49
CA VAL A 99 -0.43 -8.40 2.16
C VAL A 99 0.86 -7.94 2.87
N SER A 100 1.73 -8.85 3.30
CA SER A 100 3.03 -8.49 3.86
C SER A 100 3.98 -7.90 2.81
N GLU A 101 3.91 -8.35 1.56
CA GLU A 101 4.64 -7.74 0.44
C GLU A 101 4.15 -6.31 0.18
N TYR A 102 2.83 -6.07 0.24
CA TYR A 102 2.26 -4.71 0.16
C TYR A 102 2.77 -3.82 1.29
N TYR A 103 2.80 -4.34 2.53
CA TYR A 103 3.32 -3.61 3.67
C TYR A 103 4.78 -3.19 3.45
N TYR A 104 5.63 -4.12 3.04
CA TYR A 104 7.05 -3.85 2.79
C TYR A 104 7.26 -2.87 1.63
N GLY A 105 6.58 -3.08 0.51
CA GLY A 105 6.66 -2.21 -0.67
C GLY A 105 6.25 -0.78 -0.35
N ILE A 106 5.12 -0.58 0.34
CA ILE A 106 4.66 0.74 0.78
C ILE A 106 5.65 1.38 1.75
N TYR A 107 6.20 0.60 2.69
CA TYR A 107 7.17 1.10 3.66
C TYR A 107 8.43 1.66 2.99
N GLU A 108 9.01 0.92 2.04
CA GLU A 108 10.20 1.37 1.29
C GLU A 108 9.90 2.62 0.46
N GLN A 109 8.76 2.68 -0.22
CA GLN A 109 8.37 3.89 -0.98
C GLN A 109 8.21 5.12 -0.09
N ARG A 110 7.62 4.97 1.11
CA ARG A 110 7.50 6.08 2.06
C ARG A 110 8.86 6.57 2.57
N LYS A 111 9.81 5.66 2.75
CA LYS A 111 11.18 5.99 3.17
C LYS A 111 11.89 6.79 2.07
N LEU A 112 11.73 6.40 0.81
CA LEU A 112 12.24 7.14 -0.34
C LEU A 112 11.62 8.54 -0.45
N ASP A 113 10.31 8.67 -0.29
CA ASP A 113 9.62 9.97 -0.27
C ASP A 113 10.16 10.90 0.81
N LEU A 114 10.41 10.37 2.00
CA LEU A 114 10.95 11.16 3.11
C LEU A 114 12.38 11.62 2.81
N ALA A 115 13.21 10.76 2.22
CA ALA A 115 14.56 11.11 1.80
C ALA A 115 14.53 12.22 0.73
N ALA A 116 13.70 12.08 -0.31
CA ALA A 116 13.52 13.08 -1.36
C ALA A 116 13.06 14.44 -0.78
N LYS A 117 12.10 14.42 0.16
CA LYS A 117 11.63 15.64 0.84
C LYS A 117 12.73 16.33 1.63
N LYS A 118 13.62 15.56 2.29
CA LYS A 118 14.78 16.12 2.99
C LYS A 118 15.76 16.78 2.01
N ILE A 119 16.05 16.14 0.88
CA ILE A 119 16.92 16.69 -0.16
C ILE A 119 16.33 18.00 -0.72
N GLY A 120 15.03 18.03 -1.01
CA GLY A 120 14.34 19.25 -1.48
C GLY A 120 14.48 20.43 -0.51
N LYS A 121 14.39 20.19 0.81
CA LYS A 121 14.63 21.23 1.82
C LYS A 121 16.06 21.76 1.79
N VAL A 122 17.06 20.89 1.61
CA VAL A 122 18.46 21.30 1.53
C VAL A 122 18.69 22.17 0.29
N ILE A 123 18.16 21.79 -0.87
CA ILE A 123 18.26 22.59 -2.10
C ILE A 123 17.65 24.00 -1.89
N GLN A 124 16.47 24.08 -1.27
CA GLN A 124 15.82 25.37 -0.96
C GLN A 124 16.66 26.25 -0.03
N LEU A 125 17.30 25.66 0.98
CA LEU A 125 18.20 26.38 1.89
C LEU A 125 19.42 26.91 1.15
N THR A 126 20.03 26.14 0.23
CA THR A 126 21.16 26.60 -0.57
C THR A 126 20.79 27.79 -1.45
N ILE A 127 19.66 27.71 -2.18
CA ILE A 127 19.16 28.81 -3.01
C ILE A 127 18.95 30.08 -2.17
N THR A 128 18.35 29.92 -0.99
CA THR A 128 18.10 31.06 -0.08
C THR A 128 19.42 31.64 0.46
N ASN A 129 20.37 30.79 0.85
CA ASN A 129 21.68 31.22 1.33
C ASN A 129 22.48 31.96 0.23
N ASP A 130 22.45 31.48 -1.00
CA ASP A 130 23.15 32.13 -2.12
C ASP A 130 22.55 33.52 -2.41
N ALA A 131 21.22 33.64 -2.43
CA ALA A 131 20.54 34.94 -2.59
C ALA A 131 20.82 35.93 -1.45
N LEU A 132 21.14 35.44 -0.24
CA LEU A 132 21.55 36.29 0.89
C LEU A 132 23.01 36.74 0.78
N ARG A 133 23.88 35.95 0.13
CA ARG A 133 25.30 36.31 -0.08
C ARG A 133 25.52 37.36 -1.17
N GLU A 134 24.54 37.53 -2.05
CA GLU A 134 24.54 38.54 -3.12
C GLU A 134 24.03 39.92 -2.66
N LYS A 135 23.68 40.10 -1.37
CA LYS A 135 23.30 41.37 -0.75
C LYS A 135 24.40 41.91 0.17
#